data_AF-A0A6C0EMZ9-F1
#
_entry.id   AF-A0A6C0EMZ9-F1
#
_cell.length_a   1.000
_cell.length_b   1.000
_cell.length_c   1.000
_cell.angle_alpha   90.00
_cell.angle_beta   90.00
_cell.angle_gamma   90.00
#
_symmetry.space_group_name_H-M   'P 1'
#
loop_
_entity.id
_entity.type
_entity.pdbx_description
1 polymer ?
#
loop_
_entity_poly.entity_id
_entity_poly.type
_entity_poly.pdbx_seq_one_letter_code
_entity_poly.pdbx_strand_id
1 'polypeptide(L)'
;MESNEHVLGEIYIMTNTVNEKVYVGQTVSHRKNHARYMPFGYTGRFKDHISEAMCNTKKHQCRYLNSAIRKYGKDAFAVKLIEVCPLDKLNERETFHIQNSNSMYPNGYNLTAGGRTLEHVKVPTEQTNPAGKRGGCVSRSLETRAKMSASLKTLFEGNESIGQLRSEKARIQHMADKTNLFKGVEIDVTQIDSYITRRKTCILVKVGDRTTRFAGKRYTPDELHSHAIEFLKSLASATLPNCSGTP
;
A
#
# COMPACT_ATOMS: atom_id res chain seq x y z
N MET A 1 -30.60 -8.31 -8.50
CA MET A 1 -31.48 -7.14 -8.65
C MET A 1 -30.67 -6.04 -9.31
N GLU A 2 -31.21 -5.43 -10.35
CA GLU A 2 -30.53 -4.40 -11.16
C GLU A 2 -30.83 -2.97 -10.65
N SER A 3 -31.91 -2.78 -9.89
CA SER A 3 -32.31 -1.49 -9.30
C SER A 3 -31.78 -1.30 -7.87
N ASN A 4 -31.46 -0.04 -7.51
CA ASN A 4 -30.98 0.39 -6.18
C ASN A 4 -32.14 0.59 -5.18
N GLU A 5 -33.39 0.44 -5.61
CA GLU A 5 -34.60 0.83 -4.85
C GLU A 5 -34.81 0.01 -3.56
N HIS A 6 -34.17 -1.15 -3.44
CA HIS A 6 -34.26 -2.00 -2.25
C HIS A 6 -33.03 -1.91 -1.33
N VAL A 7 -32.09 -1.01 -1.60
CA VAL A 7 -30.90 -0.87 -0.74
C VAL A 7 -31.23 0.02 0.44
N LEU A 8 -31.44 -0.63 1.59
CA LEU A 8 -31.60 0.03 2.88
C LEU A 8 -30.26 0.20 3.59
N GLY A 9 -30.21 1.17 4.49
CA GLY A 9 -29.12 1.38 5.44
C GLY A 9 -29.34 0.58 6.72
N GLU A 10 -28.26 0.09 7.29
CA GLU A 10 -28.24 -0.71 8.52
C GLU A 10 -27.29 -0.07 9.54
N ILE A 11 -27.80 0.19 10.74
CA ILE A 11 -27.01 0.58 11.90
C ILE A 11 -26.80 -0.64 12.78
N TYR A 12 -25.55 -0.90 13.16
CA TYR A 12 -25.18 -2.03 13.99
C TYR A 12 -24.31 -1.62 15.16
N ILE A 13 -24.32 -2.46 16.20
CA ILE A 13 -23.47 -2.35 17.38
C ILE A 13 -22.55 -3.56 17.46
N MET A 14 -21.29 -3.31 17.82
CA MET A 14 -20.35 -4.35 18.23
C MET A 14 -20.03 -4.15 19.71
N THR A 15 -20.31 -5.16 20.53
CA THR A 15 -20.00 -5.16 21.96
C THR A 15 -18.81 -6.06 22.20
N ASN A 16 -17.77 -5.54 22.86
CA ASN A 16 -16.67 -6.36 23.34
C ASN A 16 -17.09 -7.05 24.64
N THR A 17 -17.10 -8.38 24.67
CA THR A 17 -17.54 -9.18 25.82
C THR A 17 -16.55 -9.17 26.99
N VAL A 18 -15.32 -8.71 26.79
CA VAL A 18 -14.26 -8.66 27.81
C VAL A 18 -14.28 -7.37 28.61
N ASN A 19 -14.61 -6.24 27.97
CA ASN A 19 -14.55 -4.92 28.61
C ASN A 19 -15.82 -4.08 28.46
N GLU A 20 -16.88 -4.69 27.90
CA GLU A 20 -18.23 -4.11 27.72
C GLU A 20 -18.29 -2.86 26.84
N LYS A 21 -17.16 -2.41 26.28
CA LYS A 21 -17.11 -1.26 25.38
C LYS A 21 -17.82 -1.58 24.08
N VAL A 22 -18.45 -0.57 23.51
CA VAL A 22 -19.25 -0.69 22.29
C VAL A 22 -18.71 0.15 21.14
N TYR A 23 -18.97 -0.31 19.92
CA TYR A 23 -18.77 0.41 18.67
C TYR A 23 -20.10 0.46 17.93
N VAL A 24 -20.51 1.63 17.48
CA VAL A 24 -21.66 1.79 16.59
C VAL A 24 -21.15 2.14 15.21
N GLY A 25 -21.72 1.52 14.18
CA GLY A 25 -21.39 1.88 12.81
C GLY A 25 -22.55 1.66 11.87
N GLN A 26 -22.43 2.25 10.69
CA GLN A 26 -23.38 2.10 9.61
C GLN A 26 -22.85 1.23 8.46
N THR A 27 -23.77 0.66 7.70
CA THR A 27 -23.51 -0.02 6.43
C THR A 27 -24.75 -0.01 5.56
N VAL A 28 -24.62 -0.51 4.33
CA VAL A 28 -25.74 -0.79 3.44
C VAL A 28 -26.06 -2.28 3.46
N SER A 29 -27.34 -2.61 3.36
CA SER A 29 -27.84 -3.98 3.25
C SER A 29 -27.24 -4.73 2.05
N HIS A 30 -27.03 -4.03 0.93
CA HIS A 30 -26.49 -4.61 -0.30
C HIS A 30 -25.37 -3.75 -0.89
N ARG A 31 -24.35 -4.38 -1.48
CA ARG A 31 -23.29 -3.71 -2.24
C ARG A 31 -23.38 -4.06 -3.71
N LYS A 32 -23.10 -3.09 -4.59
CA LYS A 32 -23.03 -3.31 -6.03
C LYS A 32 -21.71 -4.02 -6.37
N ASN A 33 -21.80 -5.18 -6.99
CA ASN A 33 -20.68 -5.95 -7.52
C ASN A 33 -20.97 -6.37 -8.97
N HIS A 34 -20.11 -6.00 -9.91
CA HIS A 34 -20.24 -6.31 -11.35
C HIS A 34 -21.68 -6.13 -11.88
N ALA A 35 -22.24 -4.94 -11.68
CA ALA A 35 -23.61 -4.54 -12.02
C ALA A 35 -24.77 -5.19 -11.22
N ARG A 36 -24.50 -6.10 -10.28
CA ARG A 36 -25.53 -6.74 -9.44
C ARG A 36 -25.42 -6.33 -7.97
N TYR A 37 -26.56 -6.09 -7.32
CA TYR A 37 -26.58 -5.91 -5.87
C TYR A 37 -26.50 -7.26 -5.16
N MET A 38 -25.51 -7.39 -4.27
CA MET A 38 -25.26 -8.58 -3.46
C MET A 38 -25.51 -8.28 -1.98
N PRO A 39 -26.14 -9.20 -1.22
CA PRO A 39 -26.31 -9.06 0.22
C PRO A 39 -24.96 -8.83 0.90
N PHE A 40 -24.94 -7.87 1.82
CA PHE A 40 -23.74 -7.50 2.57
C PHE A 40 -24.06 -7.26 4.04
N GLY A 41 -24.82 -6.20 4.33
CA GLY A 41 -25.29 -5.84 5.66
C GLY A 41 -24.21 -5.73 6.73
N TYR A 42 -24.65 -5.70 7.99
CA TYR A 42 -23.79 -5.55 9.16
C TYR A 42 -22.82 -6.72 9.37
N THR A 43 -23.24 -7.94 9.02
CA THR A 43 -22.40 -9.14 9.15
C THR A 43 -21.23 -9.10 8.17
N GLY A 44 -21.47 -8.65 6.92
CA GLY A 44 -20.41 -8.38 5.95
C GLY A 44 -19.48 -7.27 6.43
N ARG A 45 -20.02 -6.21 7.02
CA ARG A 45 -19.21 -5.09 7.54
C ARG A 45 -18.32 -5.52 8.70
N PHE A 46 -18.80 -6.41 9.56
CA PHE A 46 -17.99 -6.99 10.63
C PHE A 46 -16.82 -7.81 10.08
N LYS A 47 -17.05 -8.63 9.03
CA LYS A 47 -15.96 -9.36 8.34
C LYS A 47 -14.93 -8.41 7.72
N ASP A 48 -15.38 -7.30 7.14
CA ASP A 48 -14.48 -6.24 6.64
C ASP A 48 -13.60 -5.68 7.76
N HIS A 49 -14.16 -5.36 8.94
CA HIS A 49 -13.40 -4.87 10.09
C HIS A 49 -12.35 -5.88 10.57
N ILE A 50 -12.70 -7.16 10.63
CA ILE A 50 -11.74 -8.22 10.98
C ILE A 50 -10.60 -8.26 9.95
N SER A 51 -10.92 -8.26 8.66
CA SER A 51 -9.91 -8.26 7.60
C SER A 51 -9.02 -7.01 7.65
N GLU A 52 -9.61 -5.84 7.86
CA GLU A 52 -8.90 -4.56 8.01
C GLU A 52 -7.96 -4.59 9.22
N ALA A 53 -8.41 -5.13 10.35
CA ALA A 53 -7.60 -5.28 11.55
C ALA A 53 -6.38 -6.19 11.32
N MET A 54 -6.52 -7.27 10.56
CA MET A 54 -5.43 -8.23 10.32
C MET A 54 -4.46 -7.79 9.22
N CYS A 55 -4.99 -7.28 8.10
CA CYS A 55 -4.18 -6.93 6.93
C CYS A 55 -3.56 -5.52 7.03
N ASN A 56 -4.24 -4.59 7.71
CA ASN A 56 -3.81 -3.20 7.89
C ASN A 56 -3.37 -2.48 6.58
N THR A 57 -3.98 -2.81 5.44
CA THR A 57 -3.59 -2.28 4.12
C THR A 57 -4.43 -1.09 3.65
N LYS A 58 -5.69 -0.97 4.10
CA LYS A 58 -6.60 0.10 3.66
C LYS A 58 -6.28 1.45 4.31
N LYS A 59 -6.47 2.53 3.57
CA LYS A 59 -6.48 3.90 4.12
C LYS A 59 -7.80 4.15 4.87
N HIS A 60 -7.81 5.02 5.88
CA HIS A 60 -9.00 5.44 6.66
C HIS A 60 -9.73 4.31 7.41
N GLN A 61 -8.99 3.50 8.16
CA GLN A 61 -9.56 2.44 9.00
C GLN A 61 -9.99 2.93 10.39
N CYS A 62 -10.89 2.17 11.04
CA CYS A 62 -11.25 2.36 12.44
C CYS A 62 -10.10 1.90 13.36
N ARG A 63 -9.02 2.70 13.44
CA ARG A 63 -7.75 2.33 14.09
C ARG A 63 -7.92 1.79 15.51
N TYR A 64 -8.76 2.41 16.33
CA TYR A 64 -8.94 2.03 17.72
C TYR A 64 -9.73 0.72 17.86
N LEU A 65 -10.84 0.58 17.13
CA LEU A 65 -11.58 -0.69 17.01
C LEU A 65 -10.67 -1.82 16.50
N ASN A 66 -9.92 -1.58 15.42
CA ASN A 66 -9.04 -2.58 14.81
C ASN A 66 -7.94 -3.04 15.79
N SER A 67 -7.46 -2.13 16.63
CA SER A 67 -6.49 -2.46 17.68
C SER A 67 -7.14 -3.32 18.78
N ALA A 68 -8.38 -3.03 19.16
CA ALA A 68 -9.12 -3.86 20.10
C ALA A 68 -9.41 -5.26 19.54
N ILE A 69 -9.78 -5.38 18.26
CA ILE A 69 -9.97 -6.68 17.58
C ILE A 69 -8.67 -7.49 17.58
N ARG A 70 -7.50 -6.86 17.33
CA ARG A 70 -6.20 -7.55 17.42
C ARG A 70 -5.86 -7.97 18.84
N LYS A 71 -6.20 -7.15 19.84
CA LYS A 71 -5.89 -7.40 21.26
C LYS A 71 -6.74 -8.53 21.86
N TYR A 72 -8.05 -8.50 21.63
CA TYR A 72 -9.00 -9.43 22.28
C TYR A 72 -9.42 -10.59 21.37
N GLY A 73 -9.12 -10.52 20.07
CA GLY A 73 -9.57 -11.50 19.09
C GLY A 73 -10.98 -11.21 18.57
N LYS A 74 -11.33 -11.81 17.43
CA LYS A 74 -12.65 -11.63 16.79
C LYS A 74 -13.80 -12.20 17.63
N ASP A 75 -13.53 -13.27 18.38
CA ASP A 75 -14.55 -14.00 19.15
C ASP A 75 -14.97 -13.25 20.42
N ALA A 76 -14.20 -12.22 20.81
CA ALA A 76 -14.55 -11.29 21.89
C ALA A 76 -15.55 -10.21 21.46
N PHE A 77 -15.98 -10.16 20.19
CA PHE A 77 -16.92 -9.16 19.70
C PHE A 77 -18.24 -9.78 19.28
N ALA A 78 -19.32 -9.40 19.96
CA ALA A 78 -20.68 -9.72 19.57
C ALA A 78 -21.24 -8.59 18.70
N VAL A 79 -21.74 -8.92 17.50
CA VAL A 79 -22.32 -7.95 16.57
C VAL A 79 -23.84 -8.12 16.50
N LYS A 80 -24.58 -7.01 16.57
CA LYS A 80 -26.05 -6.97 16.48
C LYS A 80 -26.52 -5.83 15.58
N LEU A 81 -27.58 -6.07 14.82
CA LEU A 81 -28.31 -5.03 14.10
C LEU A 81 -29.18 -4.25 15.09
N ILE A 82 -29.12 -2.92 15.04
CA ILE A 82 -29.93 -2.03 15.89
C ILE A 82 -31.11 -1.48 15.10
N GLU A 83 -30.86 -1.01 13.87
CA GLU A 83 -31.87 -0.31 13.09
C GLU A 83 -31.65 -0.50 11.60
N VAL A 84 -32.74 -0.62 10.85
CA VAL A 84 -32.77 -0.51 9.39
C VAL A 84 -33.48 0.78 9.03
N CYS A 85 -32.84 1.64 8.23
CA CYS A 85 -33.37 2.94 7.88
C CYS A 85 -33.10 3.30 6.40
N PRO A 86 -33.84 4.26 5.84
CA PRO A 86 -33.53 4.85 4.54
C PRO A 86 -32.12 5.46 4.48
N LEU A 87 -31.50 5.43 3.30
CA LEU A 87 -30.09 5.85 3.10
C LEU A 87 -29.84 7.33 3.40
N ASP A 88 -30.84 8.18 3.17
CA ASP A 88 -30.82 9.62 3.48
C ASP A 88 -30.73 9.89 4.99
N LYS A 89 -31.33 9.03 5.81
CA LYS A 89 -31.31 9.14 7.28
C LYS A 89 -30.12 8.43 7.94
N LEU A 90 -29.35 7.65 7.19
CA LEU A 90 -28.33 6.75 7.74
C LEU A 90 -27.32 7.47 8.65
N ASN A 91 -26.82 8.62 8.22
CA ASN A 91 -25.85 9.44 8.97
C ASN A 91 -26.45 10.02 10.27
N GLU A 92 -27.71 10.46 10.23
CA GLU A 92 -28.42 10.99 11.39
C GLU A 92 -28.64 9.89 12.43
N ARG A 93 -29.08 8.71 11.98
CA ARG A 93 -29.32 7.57 12.85
C ARG A 93 -28.02 7.03 13.44
N GLU A 94 -26.92 6.99 12.69
CA GLU A 94 -25.60 6.64 13.23
C GLU A 94 -25.21 7.58 14.39
N THR A 95 -25.34 8.89 14.18
CA THR A 95 -25.01 9.90 15.20
C THR A 95 -25.85 9.73 16.45
N PHE A 96 -27.17 9.53 16.27
CA PHE A 96 -28.10 9.28 17.37
C PHE A 96 -27.69 8.04 18.20
N HIS A 97 -27.36 6.93 17.54
CA HIS A 97 -26.99 5.69 18.23
C HIS A 97 -25.61 5.75 18.89
N ILE A 98 -24.64 6.47 18.31
CA ILE A 98 -23.32 6.72 18.92
C ILE A 98 -23.49 7.46 20.25
N GLN A 99 -24.32 8.50 20.27
CA GLN A 99 -24.62 9.28 21.47
C GLN A 99 -25.38 8.44 22.50
N ASN A 100 -26.47 7.79 22.09
CA ASN A 100 -27.32 7.00 22.97
C ASN A 100 -26.58 5.81 23.61
N SER A 101 -25.64 5.21 22.88
CA SER A 101 -24.86 4.06 23.37
C SER A 101 -23.56 4.44 24.10
N ASN A 102 -23.28 5.75 24.25
CA ASN A 102 -22.02 6.26 24.81
C ASN A 102 -20.78 5.58 24.19
N SER A 103 -20.80 5.39 22.86
CA SER A 103 -19.79 4.57 22.16
C SER A 103 -18.51 5.32 21.80
N MET A 104 -18.42 6.61 22.15
CA MET A 104 -17.24 7.44 21.91
C MET A 104 -16.09 7.09 22.85
N TYR A 105 -14.85 7.18 22.37
CA TYR A 105 -13.66 7.15 23.23
C TYR A 105 -13.77 8.24 24.32
N PRO A 106 -13.48 7.94 25.60
CA PRO A 106 -12.83 6.73 26.12
C PRO A 106 -13.75 5.55 26.47
N ASN A 107 -15.07 5.78 26.49
CA ASN A 107 -16.08 4.83 26.97
C ASN A 107 -16.36 3.71 25.96
N GLY A 108 -16.31 4.01 24.66
CA GLY A 108 -16.44 3.05 23.57
C GLY A 108 -15.32 3.14 22.53
N TYR A 109 -15.56 2.57 21.35
CA TYR A 109 -14.58 2.45 20.28
C TYR A 109 -14.72 3.48 19.13
N ASN A 110 -15.80 4.26 19.09
CA ASN A 110 -15.97 5.31 18.09
C ASN A 110 -14.98 6.45 18.36
N LEU A 111 -14.32 6.91 17.30
CA LEU A 111 -13.40 8.06 17.35
C LEU A 111 -14.04 9.33 16.78
N THR A 112 -15.14 9.20 16.04
CA THR A 112 -15.90 10.30 15.46
C THR A 112 -17.34 10.20 15.95
N ALA A 113 -18.01 11.35 16.05
CA ALA A 113 -19.41 11.40 16.45
C ALA A 113 -20.39 10.83 15.39
N GLY A 114 -19.89 10.40 14.23
CA GLY A 114 -20.69 9.99 13.07
C GLY A 114 -20.83 11.08 12.02
N GLY A 115 -21.72 10.88 11.06
CA GLY A 115 -22.21 11.97 10.19
C GLY A 115 -21.24 12.49 9.13
N ARG A 116 -20.25 11.70 8.72
CA ARG A 116 -19.15 12.10 7.79
C ARG A 116 -18.25 13.23 8.34
N THR A 117 -18.14 13.36 9.65
CA THR A 117 -17.26 14.35 10.28
C THR A 117 -15.78 13.99 10.09
N LEU A 118 -14.93 14.98 9.80
CA LEU A 118 -13.47 14.82 9.68
C LEU A 118 -12.75 14.85 11.04
N GLU A 119 -13.38 15.49 12.03
CA GLU A 119 -12.88 15.58 13.40
C GLU A 119 -12.98 14.24 14.11
N HIS A 120 -11.84 13.77 14.62
CA HIS A 120 -11.74 12.54 15.39
C HIS A 120 -10.97 12.79 16.68
N VAL A 121 -11.35 12.08 17.74
CA VAL A 121 -10.67 12.12 19.03
C VAL A 121 -9.27 11.52 18.86
N LYS A 122 -8.24 12.26 19.28
CA LYS A 122 -6.85 11.79 19.27
C LYS A 122 -6.66 10.80 20.42
N VAL A 123 -6.41 9.54 20.09
CA VAL A 123 -6.10 8.50 21.08
C VAL A 123 -4.57 8.40 21.26
N PRO A 124 -4.05 8.36 22.50
CA PRO A 124 -2.63 8.11 22.74
C PRO A 124 -2.17 6.83 22.05
N THR A 125 -1.08 6.92 21.28
CA THR A 125 -0.64 5.84 20.38
C THR A 125 0.12 4.72 21.13
N GLU A 126 0.33 4.88 22.43
CA GLU A 126 1.43 4.23 23.16
C GLU A 126 1.24 2.74 23.52
N GLN A 127 0.07 2.12 23.42
CA GLN A 127 -0.12 0.81 24.07
C GLN A 127 -0.75 -0.33 23.27
N THR A 128 -1.25 -0.12 22.05
CA THR A 128 -2.23 -1.10 21.54
C THR A 128 -1.74 -2.11 20.53
N ASN A 129 -0.57 -1.98 19.90
CA ASN A 129 -0.02 -3.06 19.08
C ASN A 129 1.51 -3.06 19.05
N PRO A 130 2.19 -4.20 19.28
CA PRO A 130 3.57 -4.33 18.84
C PRO A 130 3.62 -4.10 17.32
N ALA A 131 4.68 -3.44 16.84
CA ALA A 131 4.85 -3.22 15.42
C ALA A 131 4.75 -4.57 14.68
N GLY A 132 3.73 -4.73 13.83
CA GLY A 132 3.63 -5.90 12.98
C GLY A 132 4.92 -6.03 12.16
N LYS A 133 5.44 -7.26 12.00
CA LYS A 133 6.55 -7.50 11.08
C LYS A 133 6.13 -6.95 9.72
N ARG A 134 6.87 -5.95 9.20
CA ARG A 134 6.61 -5.34 7.88
C ARG A 134 6.44 -6.46 6.85
N GLY A 135 5.40 -6.36 6.03
CA GLY A 135 4.93 -7.40 5.12
C GLY A 135 6.04 -8.08 4.34
N GLY A 136 6.38 -9.29 4.76
CA GLY A 136 6.90 -10.33 3.90
C GLY A 136 5.76 -11.31 3.67
N CYS A 137 5.68 -11.86 2.46
CA CYS A 137 4.85 -13.03 2.15
C CYS A 137 4.88 -13.99 3.36
N VAL A 138 3.70 -14.34 3.92
CA VAL A 138 3.56 -15.43 4.91
C VAL A 138 4.51 -16.52 4.45
N SER A 139 5.50 -16.87 5.28
CA SER A 139 6.57 -17.77 4.87
C SER A 139 5.96 -18.97 4.17
N ARG A 140 6.09 -19.01 2.83
CA ARG A 140 5.52 -20.11 2.04
C ARG A 140 6.00 -21.41 2.65
N SER A 141 5.13 -22.43 2.64
CA SER A 141 5.53 -23.76 3.16
C SER A 141 6.85 -24.16 2.53
N LEU A 142 7.69 -24.88 3.29
CA LEU A 142 8.98 -25.35 2.80
C LEU A 142 8.82 -26.09 1.46
N GLU A 143 7.73 -26.86 1.33
CA GLU A 143 7.34 -27.53 0.10
C GLU A 143 7.09 -26.56 -1.06
N THR A 144 6.32 -25.49 -0.87
CA THR A 144 6.04 -24.52 -1.94
C THR A 144 7.32 -23.79 -2.35
N ARG A 145 8.19 -23.45 -1.39
CA ARG A 145 9.50 -22.86 -1.67
C ARG A 145 10.37 -23.80 -2.51
N ALA A 146 10.38 -25.09 -2.17
CA ALA A 146 11.11 -26.11 -2.91
C ALA A 146 10.58 -26.24 -4.36
N LYS A 147 9.25 -26.34 -4.55
CA LYS A 147 8.63 -26.42 -5.88
C LYS A 147 8.94 -25.21 -6.75
N MET A 148 8.83 -23.99 -6.20
CA MET A 148 9.20 -22.76 -6.91
C MET A 148 10.68 -22.73 -7.30
N SER A 149 11.57 -23.13 -6.39
CA SER A 149 13.01 -23.17 -6.65
C SER A 149 13.36 -24.20 -7.72
N ALA A 150 12.77 -25.39 -7.67
CA ALA A 150 12.97 -26.44 -8.66
C ALA A 150 12.48 -25.99 -10.04
N SER A 151 11.28 -25.42 -10.13
CA SER A 151 10.71 -24.92 -11.39
C SER A 151 11.54 -23.79 -12.00
N LEU A 152 12.09 -22.88 -11.18
CA LEU A 152 13.02 -21.85 -11.67
C LEU A 152 14.31 -22.49 -12.19
N LYS A 153 14.87 -23.47 -11.47
CA LYS A 153 16.10 -24.15 -11.87
C LYS A 153 15.93 -24.86 -13.21
N THR A 154 14.83 -25.59 -13.40
CA THR A 154 14.51 -26.25 -14.69
C THR A 154 14.33 -25.26 -15.83
N LEU A 155 13.79 -24.06 -15.55
CA LEU A 155 13.64 -23.02 -16.57
C LEU A 155 15.01 -22.44 -17.00
N PHE A 156 15.97 -22.36 -16.09
CA PHE A 156 17.31 -21.81 -16.36
C PHE A 156 18.30 -22.85 -16.89
N GLU A 157 18.10 -24.15 -16.59
CA GLU A 157 18.93 -25.23 -17.13
C GLU A 157 18.70 -25.37 -18.65
N GLY A 158 19.74 -25.11 -19.43
CA GLY A 158 19.73 -25.26 -20.91
C GLY A 158 19.26 -24.04 -21.70
N ASN A 159 18.90 -22.91 -21.06
CA ASN A 159 18.36 -21.74 -21.75
C ASN A 159 19.07 -20.44 -21.32
N GLU A 160 20.34 -20.29 -21.70
CA GLU A 160 21.16 -19.10 -21.38
C GLU A 160 20.50 -17.78 -21.83
N SER A 161 19.71 -17.84 -22.91
CA SER A 161 18.94 -16.73 -23.49
C SER A 161 17.96 -16.10 -22.47
N ILE A 162 17.31 -16.90 -21.63
CA ILE A 162 16.33 -16.40 -20.65
C ILE A 162 17.03 -15.59 -19.55
N GLY A 163 18.21 -16.05 -19.13
CA GLY A 163 19.04 -15.34 -18.16
C GLY A 163 19.59 -14.02 -18.71
N GLN A 164 19.88 -13.95 -20.02
CA GLN A 164 20.27 -12.71 -20.69
C GLN A 164 19.07 -11.75 -20.81
N LEU A 165 17.93 -12.22 -21.33
CA LEU A 165 16.70 -11.44 -21.46
C LEU A 165 16.24 -10.83 -20.13
N ARG A 166 16.27 -11.61 -19.04
CA ARG A 166 15.91 -11.11 -17.70
C ARG A 166 16.88 -10.05 -17.19
N SER A 167 18.18 -10.25 -17.40
CA SER A 167 19.21 -9.28 -17.04
C SER A 167 19.03 -7.98 -17.81
N GLU A 168 18.70 -8.07 -19.10
CA GLU A 168 18.48 -6.92 -19.97
C GLU A 168 17.23 -6.15 -19.56
N LYS A 169 16.12 -6.83 -19.29
CA LYS A 169 14.91 -6.18 -18.74
C LYS A 169 15.17 -5.44 -17.43
N ALA A 170 15.91 -6.06 -16.51
CA ALA A 170 16.30 -5.40 -15.26
C ALA A 170 17.18 -4.17 -15.52
N ARG A 171 18.12 -4.25 -16.49
CA ARG A 171 18.96 -3.13 -16.90
C ARG A 171 18.12 -1.97 -17.43
N ILE A 172 17.19 -2.24 -18.35
CA ILE A 172 16.29 -1.23 -18.93
C ILE A 172 15.50 -0.52 -17.82
N GLN A 173 14.89 -1.29 -16.90
CA GLN A 173 14.15 -0.72 -15.77
C GLN A 173 15.05 0.17 -14.90
N HIS A 174 16.23 -0.34 -14.50
CA HIS A 174 17.17 0.43 -13.68
C HIS A 174 17.71 1.66 -14.41
N MET A 175 17.88 1.63 -15.73
CA MET A 175 18.26 2.81 -16.51
C MET A 175 17.14 3.84 -16.52
N ALA A 176 15.88 3.44 -16.76
CA ALA A 176 14.74 4.35 -16.72
C ALA A 176 14.58 5.04 -15.35
N ASP A 177 14.73 4.27 -14.26
CA ASP A 177 14.69 4.82 -12.90
C ASP A 177 15.79 5.85 -12.66
N LYS A 178 17.01 5.59 -13.18
CA LYS A 178 18.13 6.54 -13.11
C LYS A 178 17.87 7.79 -13.93
N THR A 179 17.38 7.67 -15.17
CA THR A 179 17.05 8.83 -16.01
C THR A 179 15.99 9.70 -15.33
N ASN A 180 14.96 9.09 -14.72
CA ASN A 180 13.97 9.80 -13.94
C ASN A 180 14.57 10.48 -12.71
N LEU A 181 15.47 9.79 -11.99
CA LEU A 181 16.18 10.36 -10.85
C LEU A 181 16.96 11.61 -11.26
N PHE A 182 17.60 11.64 -12.42
CA PHE A 182 18.42 12.77 -12.90
C PHE A 182 17.68 13.74 -13.84
N LYS A 183 16.35 13.66 -13.94
CA LYS A 183 15.54 14.56 -14.77
C LYS A 183 15.73 16.03 -14.35
N GLY A 184 16.10 16.89 -15.30
CA GLY A 184 16.30 18.33 -15.08
C GLY A 184 17.57 18.70 -14.31
N VAL A 185 18.57 17.82 -14.29
CA VAL A 185 19.92 18.15 -13.78
C VAL A 185 20.74 18.73 -14.91
N GLU A 186 21.35 19.88 -14.69
CA GLU A 186 22.34 20.44 -15.61
C GLU A 186 23.67 19.72 -15.41
N ILE A 187 24.23 19.19 -16.50
CA ILE A 187 25.49 18.43 -16.48
C ILE A 187 26.47 19.15 -17.40
N ASP A 188 27.61 19.56 -16.84
CA ASP A 188 28.73 20.07 -17.62
C ASP A 188 29.47 18.91 -18.31
N VAL A 189 29.38 18.88 -19.64
CA VAL A 189 30.00 17.85 -20.50
C VAL A 189 31.52 17.87 -20.41
N THR A 190 32.13 19.02 -20.09
CA THR A 190 33.59 19.16 -20.00
C THR A 190 34.16 18.53 -18.72
N GLN A 191 33.32 18.34 -17.69
CA GLN A 191 33.71 17.85 -16.36
C GLN A 191 33.09 16.48 -16.03
N ILE A 192 32.76 15.65 -17.03
CA ILE A 192 32.06 14.36 -16.82
C ILE A 192 32.77 13.47 -15.79
N ASP A 193 34.09 13.36 -15.86
CA ASP A 193 34.87 12.49 -14.98
C ASP A 193 34.79 12.91 -13.50
N SER A 194 34.55 14.20 -13.22
CA SER A 194 34.42 14.70 -11.84
C SER A 194 33.19 14.13 -11.11
N TYR A 195 32.15 13.76 -11.86
CA TYR A 195 30.92 13.19 -11.31
C TYR A 195 31.02 11.69 -11.03
N ILE A 196 32.11 11.03 -11.45
CA ILE A 196 32.28 9.59 -11.38
C ILE A 196 33.26 9.22 -10.27
N THR A 197 32.89 8.25 -9.44
CA THR A 197 33.79 7.70 -8.42
C THR A 197 33.86 6.18 -8.53
N ARG A 198 35.07 5.66 -8.79
CA ARG A 198 35.33 4.22 -8.83
C ARG A 198 35.38 3.65 -7.41
N ARG A 199 34.60 2.60 -7.15
CA ARG A 199 34.65 1.78 -5.93
C ARG A 199 35.00 0.34 -6.29
N LYS A 200 35.34 -0.48 -5.28
CA LYS A 200 35.80 -1.87 -5.47
C LYS A 200 34.81 -2.73 -6.27
N THR A 201 33.51 -2.51 -6.11
CA THR A 201 32.45 -3.36 -6.69
C THR A 201 31.47 -2.61 -7.58
N CYS A 202 31.66 -1.30 -7.75
CA CYS A 202 30.72 -0.47 -8.50
C CYS A 202 31.33 0.87 -8.91
N ILE A 203 30.67 1.53 -9.85
CA ILE A 203 30.91 2.93 -10.20
C ILE A 203 29.77 3.77 -9.60
N LEU A 204 30.12 4.83 -8.87
CA LEU A 204 29.17 5.79 -8.32
C LEU A 204 29.13 7.02 -9.22
N VAL A 205 27.94 7.52 -9.50
CA VAL A 205 27.74 8.79 -10.22
C VAL A 205 27.00 9.73 -9.29
N LYS A 206 27.57 10.91 -9.05
CA LYS A 206 26.99 11.94 -8.19
C LYS A 206 26.99 13.27 -8.92
N VAL A 207 25.81 13.88 -9.06
CA VAL A 207 25.65 15.24 -9.62
C VAL A 207 24.77 16.03 -8.67
N GLY A 208 25.33 17.07 -8.04
CA GLY A 208 24.68 17.80 -6.94
C GLY A 208 24.27 16.85 -5.79
N ASP A 209 22.99 16.87 -5.44
CA ASP A 209 22.41 16.04 -4.38
C ASP A 209 21.97 14.64 -4.86
N ARG A 210 22.05 14.38 -6.16
CA ARG A 210 21.53 13.15 -6.77
C ARG A 210 22.66 12.16 -6.99
N THR A 211 22.44 10.92 -6.57
CA THR A 211 23.46 9.86 -6.63
C THR A 211 22.88 8.57 -7.19
N THR A 212 23.62 7.90 -8.06
CA THR A 212 23.29 6.55 -8.54
C THR A 212 24.51 5.65 -8.64
N ARG A 213 24.27 4.34 -8.74
CA ARG A 213 25.28 3.29 -8.75
C ARG A 213 25.16 2.41 -9.99
N PHE A 214 26.29 2.11 -10.61
CA PHE A 214 26.45 1.12 -11.68
C PHE A 214 27.21 -0.08 -11.13
N ALA A 215 26.54 -1.23 -11.08
CA ALA A 215 27.10 -2.47 -10.58
C ALA A 215 26.51 -3.65 -11.36
N GLY A 216 27.30 -4.69 -11.59
CA GLY A 216 26.85 -5.90 -12.28
C GLY A 216 27.91 -6.98 -12.21
N LYS A 217 27.50 -8.25 -12.16
CA LYS A 217 28.43 -9.40 -12.14
C LYS A 217 29.06 -9.70 -13.49
N ARG A 218 28.45 -9.21 -14.58
CA ARG A 218 28.80 -9.52 -15.97
C ARG A 218 29.65 -8.46 -16.65
N TYR A 219 29.91 -7.36 -15.96
CA TYR A 219 30.67 -6.24 -16.51
C TYR A 219 31.97 -6.07 -15.74
N THR A 220 33.03 -5.81 -16.47
CA THR A 220 34.30 -5.37 -15.88
C THR A 220 34.12 -3.96 -15.27
N PRO A 221 34.97 -3.57 -14.32
CA PRO A 221 34.94 -2.22 -13.77
C PRO A 221 35.06 -1.12 -14.83
N ASP A 222 35.79 -1.38 -15.91
CA ASP A 222 36.04 -0.42 -16.98
C ASP A 222 34.81 -0.31 -17.91
N GLU A 223 34.10 -1.41 -18.20
CA GLU A 223 32.80 -1.36 -18.89
C GLU A 223 31.74 -0.62 -18.07
N LEU A 224 31.70 -0.82 -16.75
CA LEU A 224 30.80 -0.07 -15.88
C LEU A 224 31.12 1.44 -15.88
N HIS A 225 32.40 1.79 -16.02
CA HIS A 225 32.83 3.17 -16.14
C HIS A 225 32.35 3.78 -17.47
N SER A 226 32.55 3.08 -18.58
CA SER A 226 32.04 3.49 -19.90
C SER A 226 30.53 3.70 -19.92
N HIS A 227 29.76 2.79 -19.31
CA HIS A 227 28.30 2.96 -19.19
C HIS A 227 27.89 4.17 -18.33
N ALA A 228 28.66 4.49 -17.28
CA ALA A 228 28.40 5.67 -16.45
C ALA A 228 28.64 6.97 -17.25
N ILE A 229 29.70 7.00 -18.07
CA ILE A 229 29.97 8.12 -18.97
C ILE A 229 28.85 8.27 -20.02
N GLU A 230 28.46 7.18 -20.66
CA GLU A 230 27.38 7.17 -21.67
C GLU A 230 26.06 7.69 -21.08
N PHE A 231 25.73 7.25 -19.86
CA PHE A 231 24.57 7.75 -19.12
C PHE A 231 24.62 9.26 -18.89
N LEU A 232 25.74 9.81 -18.41
CA LEU A 232 25.90 11.25 -18.19
C LEU A 232 25.80 12.04 -19.50
N LYS A 233 26.40 11.54 -20.59
CA LYS A 233 26.28 12.13 -21.92
C LYS A 233 24.84 12.15 -22.42
N SER A 234 24.09 11.05 -22.24
CA SER A 234 22.68 10.95 -22.65
C SER A 234 21.79 11.98 -21.93
N LEU A 235 22.08 12.25 -20.66
CA LEU A 235 21.36 13.26 -19.88
C LEU A 235 21.70 14.68 -20.37
N ALA A 236 22.97 14.97 -20.63
CA ALA A 236 23.41 16.26 -21.14
C ALA A 236 22.81 16.59 -22.52
N SER A 237 22.70 15.61 -23.43
CA SER A 237 22.05 15.79 -24.73
C SER A 237 20.55 16.08 -24.62
N ALA A 238 19.87 15.57 -23.60
CA ALA A 238 18.45 15.79 -23.39
C ALA A 238 18.11 17.19 -22.82
N THR A 239 19.11 17.89 -22.28
CA THR A 239 18.98 19.26 -21.74
C THR A 239 19.23 20.36 -22.77
N LEU A 240 19.83 20.06 -23.94
CA LEU A 240 19.98 21.06 -24.99
C LEU A 240 18.63 21.31 -25.68
N PRO A 241 18.15 22.56 -25.78
CA PRO A 241 16.94 22.84 -26.54
C PRO A 241 17.18 22.43 -27.99
N ASN A 242 16.23 21.68 -28.57
CA ASN A 242 16.20 21.39 -30.01
C ASN A 242 16.09 22.72 -30.77
N CYS A 243 17.22 23.35 -31.08
CA CYS A 243 17.31 24.47 -32.01
C CYS A 243 17.25 23.91 -33.44
N SER A 244 16.08 23.43 -33.85
CA SER A 244 15.73 23.31 -35.26
C SER A 244 14.70 24.40 -35.57
N GLY A 245 15.18 25.64 -35.63
CA GLY A 245 14.47 26.70 -36.33
C GLY A 245 14.51 26.38 -37.81
N THR A 246 13.36 26.05 -38.38
CA THR A 246 13.17 26.04 -39.83
C THR A 246 13.35 27.48 -40.36
N PRO A 247 14.10 27.68 -41.46
CA PRO A 247 14.28 28.99 -42.09
C PRO A 247 12.97 29.54 -42.68
#